data_AF-A0A2V9NGD9-F1
#
_entry.id   AF-A0A2V9NGD9-F1
#
_cell.length_a   1.000
_cell.length_b   1.000
_cell.length_c   1.000
_cell.angle_alpha   90.00
_cell.angle_beta   90.00
_cell.angle_gamma   90.00
#
_symmetry.space_group_name_H-M   'P 1'
#
loop_
_entity.id
_entity.type
_entity.pdbx_description
1 polymer ?
#
loop_
_entity_poly.entity_id
_entity_poly.type
_entity_poly.pdbx_seq_one_letter_code
_entity_poly.pdbx_strand_id
1 'polypeptide(L)'
;PQGGRKHPHQEFTPVDTTNILFICGGAFVGLDKIIGRRAGRKSLGFKAEEDQPEPVIERKRNFELLSEIQPEDLIKFGLIPEFVGRLPVVGVLEDLDETALIEILTRP
;
A
#
# COMPACT_ATOMS: atom_id res chain seq x y z
N PRO A 1 -10.60 30.14 -18.08
CA PRO A 1 -9.41 29.38 -17.62
C PRO A 1 -8.91 28.46 -18.74
N GLN A 2 -8.03 28.98 -19.62
CA GLN A 2 -7.49 28.14 -20.70
C GLN A 2 -6.64 27.03 -20.05
N GLY A 3 -7.15 25.80 -20.13
CA GLY A 3 -6.45 24.59 -19.69
C GLY A 3 -5.27 24.31 -20.63
N GLY A 4 -4.14 24.93 -20.33
CA GLY A 4 -2.85 24.72 -20.98
C GLY A 4 -1.82 24.14 -20.02
N ARG A 5 -0.75 23.55 -20.57
CA ARG A 5 0.45 23.16 -19.81
C ARG A 5 0.97 24.39 -19.06
N LYS A 6 1.40 24.22 -17.80
CA LYS A 6 1.96 25.29 -16.96
C LYS A 6 3.08 26.02 -17.69
N HIS A 7 2.76 27.12 -18.37
CA HIS A 7 3.72 28.00 -19.01
C HIS A 7 4.11 29.13 -18.02
N PRO A 8 5.37 29.57 -17.97
CA PRO A 8 5.84 30.55 -16.99
C PRO A 8 5.08 31.89 -17.00
N HIS A 9 4.48 32.27 -18.13
CA HIS A 9 3.72 33.52 -18.30
C HIS A 9 2.20 33.35 -18.19
N GLN A 10 1.73 32.15 -17.83
CA GLN A 10 0.30 31.88 -17.68
C GLN A 10 -0.18 32.43 -16.34
N GLU A 11 -1.25 33.21 -16.36
CA GLU A 11 -1.93 33.63 -15.13
C GLU A 11 -2.54 32.39 -14.45
N PHE A 12 -2.17 32.17 -13.18
CA PHE A 12 -2.66 31.07 -12.37
C PHE A 12 -3.67 31.58 -11.34
N THR A 13 -4.73 30.80 -11.12
CA THR A 13 -5.63 31.02 -9.99
C THR A 13 -5.03 30.34 -8.75
N PRO A 14 -4.69 31.08 -7.68
CA PRO A 14 -4.21 30.46 -6.46
C PRO A 14 -5.36 29.68 -5.80
N VAL A 15 -5.06 28.47 -5.35
CA VAL A 15 -6.00 27.61 -4.61
C VAL A 15 -5.30 27.17 -3.33
N ASP A 16 -5.94 27.45 -2.19
CA ASP A 16 -5.51 26.93 -0.90
C ASP A 16 -5.95 25.47 -0.75
N THR A 17 -4.98 24.57 -0.55
CA THR A 17 -5.24 23.14 -0.40
C THR A 17 -5.29 22.67 1.04
N THR A 18 -5.26 23.58 2.03
CA THR A 18 -5.20 23.24 3.47
C THR A 18 -6.34 22.32 3.92
N ASN A 19 -7.55 22.52 3.38
CA ASN A 19 -8.74 21.74 3.75
C ASN A 19 -9.17 20.72 2.69
N ILE A 20 -8.31 20.43 1.71
CA ILE A 20 -8.59 19.39 0.71
C ILE A 20 -8.19 18.04 1.33
N LEU A 21 -9.12 17.09 1.37
CA LEU A 21 -8.82 15.72 1.76
C LEU A 21 -8.03 15.02 0.65
N PHE A 22 -6.87 14.47 1.01
CA PHE A 22 -6.07 13.66 0.13
C PHE A 22 -6.20 12.18 0.51
N ILE A 23 -6.59 11.36 -0.45
CA ILE A 23 -6.57 9.90 -0.34
C ILE A 23 -5.55 9.39 -1.34
N CYS A 24 -4.47 8.81 -0.83
CA CYS A 24 -3.41 8.21 -1.65
C CYS A 24 -3.53 6.69 -1.56
N GLY A 25 -3.77 6.03 -2.69
CA GLY A 25 -3.88 4.57 -2.79
C GLY A 25 -2.91 4.02 -3.82
N GLY A 26 -2.48 2.77 -3.63
CA GLY A 26 -1.58 2.07 -4.53
C GLY A 26 -1.40 0.60 -4.17
N ALA A 27 -0.81 -0.18 -5.07
CA ALA A 27 -0.46 -1.56 -4.82
C ALA A 27 1.03 -1.65 -4.42
N PHE A 28 1.30 -2.02 -3.18
CA PHE A 28 2.65 -2.08 -2.61
C PHE A 28 3.18 -3.52 -2.64
N VAL A 29 3.61 -3.97 -3.82
CA VAL A 29 4.11 -5.35 -4.02
C VAL A 29 5.40 -5.58 -3.23
N GLY A 30 5.43 -6.62 -2.40
CA GLY A 30 6.62 -6.98 -1.60
C GLY A 30 6.74 -6.24 -0.27
N LEU A 31 5.79 -5.36 0.08
CA LEU A 31 5.74 -4.69 1.38
C LEU A 31 5.54 -5.68 2.53
N ASP A 32 4.76 -6.73 2.30
CA ASP A 32 4.56 -7.89 3.19
C ASP A 32 5.89 -8.53 3.63
N LYS A 33 6.87 -8.62 2.73
CA LYS A 33 8.21 -9.16 3.04
C LYS A 33 9.01 -8.23 3.95
N ILE A 34 8.87 -6.92 3.77
CA ILE A 34 9.53 -5.91 4.61
C ILE A 34 8.95 -5.96 6.02
N ILE A 35 7.62 -6.00 6.12
CA ILE A 35 6.90 -6.11 7.39
C ILE A 35 7.25 -7.44 8.08
N GLY A 36 7.21 -8.57 7.37
CA GLY A 36 7.56 -9.87 7.92
C GLY A 36 8.99 -9.94 8.46
N ARG A 37 9.94 -9.25 7.81
CA ARG A 37 11.32 -9.11 8.31
C ARG A 37 11.40 -8.30 9.60
N ARG A 38 10.59 -7.24 9.75
CA ARG A 38 10.48 -6.44 10.98
C ARG A 38 9.81 -7.24 12.10
N ALA A 39 8.73 -7.95 11.80
CA ALA A 39 7.97 -8.79 12.74
C ALA A 39 8.73 -10.03 13.23
N GLY A 40 9.97 -10.25 12.77
CA GLY A 40 10.82 -11.32 13.28
C GLY A 40 10.52 -12.71 12.71
N ARG A 41 9.81 -12.81 11.58
CA ARG A 41 9.62 -14.09 10.83
C ARG A 41 10.90 -14.50 10.09
N LYS A 42 12.01 -14.61 10.81
CA LYS A 42 13.26 -15.19 10.31
C LYS A 42 13.32 -16.65 10.70
N SER A 43 13.18 -17.54 9.72
CA SER A 43 13.70 -18.90 9.80
C SER A 43 15.23 -18.79 9.96
N LEU A 44 15.74 -19.06 11.17
CA LEU A 44 17.18 -19.15 11.42
C LEU A 44 17.47 -20.54 12.01
N GLY A 45 17.82 -21.48 11.14
CA GLY A 45 18.25 -22.82 11.53
C GLY A 45 18.28 -23.76 10.34
N PHE A 46 19.29 -24.65 10.28
CA PHE A 46 19.49 -25.70 9.26
C PHE A 46 18.34 -26.74 9.15
N LYS A 47 17.21 -26.48 9.81
CA LYS A 47 16.01 -27.31 9.88
C LYS A 47 14.73 -26.49 10.00
N ALA A 48 14.80 -25.19 9.71
CA ALA A 48 13.61 -24.37 9.63
C ALA A 48 13.05 -24.58 8.23
N GLU A 49 12.15 -25.57 8.17
CA GLU A 49 11.27 -25.98 7.07
C GLU A 49 11.70 -25.41 5.72
N GLU A 50 12.26 -26.31 4.91
CA GLU A 50 12.40 -26.17 3.46
C GLU A 50 11.37 -25.19 2.92
N ASP A 51 11.85 -24.24 2.11
CA ASP A 51 11.08 -23.62 1.03
C ASP A 51 10.22 -24.73 0.41
N GLN A 52 9.02 -24.95 0.94
CA GLN A 52 7.95 -25.55 0.19
C GLN A 52 7.75 -24.50 -0.90
N PRO A 53 8.03 -24.82 -2.17
CA PRO A 53 7.66 -23.91 -3.23
C PRO A 53 6.15 -23.76 -3.09
N GLU A 54 5.71 -22.64 -2.50
CA GLU A 54 4.30 -22.38 -2.35
C GLU A 54 3.70 -22.55 -3.74
N PRO A 55 2.69 -23.43 -3.90
CA PRO A 55 2.12 -23.68 -5.19
C PRO A 55 1.75 -22.32 -5.79
N VAL A 56 2.15 -22.12 -7.05
CA VAL A 56 2.07 -20.87 -7.83
C VAL A 56 0.63 -20.33 -7.98
N ILE A 57 -0.34 -20.92 -7.27
CA ILE A 57 -1.77 -20.80 -7.53
C ILE A 57 -2.49 -19.89 -6.54
N GLU A 58 -2.02 -19.66 -5.30
CA GLU A 58 -2.69 -18.68 -4.42
C GLU A 58 -1.72 -17.91 -3.51
N ARG A 59 -1.06 -16.88 -4.04
CA ARG A 59 -0.44 -15.86 -3.19
C ARG A 59 -1.51 -14.92 -2.64
N LYS A 60 -2.38 -15.40 -1.75
CA LYS A 60 -3.21 -14.50 -0.94
C LYS A 60 -2.27 -13.57 -0.21
N ARG A 61 -2.44 -12.26 -0.39
CA ARG A 61 -1.67 -11.28 0.36
C ARG A 61 -2.01 -11.49 1.82
N ASN A 62 -0.99 -11.58 2.67
CA ASN A 62 -1.19 -11.81 4.08
C ASN A 62 -1.73 -10.51 4.70
N PHE A 63 -3.05 -10.38 4.72
CA PHE A 63 -3.76 -9.20 5.22
C PHE A 63 -3.38 -8.90 6.67
N GLU A 64 -3.23 -9.94 7.51
CA GLU A 64 -2.78 -9.80 8.90
C GLU A 64 -1.42 -9.11 8.97
N LEU A 65 -0.44 -9.55 8.17
CA LEU A 65 0.86 -8.88 8.11
C LEU A 65 0.74 -7.43 7.62
N LEU A 66 -0.03 -7.18 6.56
CA LEU A 66 -0.21 -5.82 6.04
C LEU A 66 -0.90 -4.90 7.05
N SER A 67 -1.80 -5.44 7.88
CA SER A 67 -2.50 -4.69 8.94
C SER A 67 -1.57 -4.20 10.04
N GLU A 68 -0.42 -4.85 10.23
CA GLU A 68 0.61 -4.46 11.19
C GLU A 68 1.60 -3.40 10.66
N ILE A 69 1.34 -2.83 9.48
CA ILE A 69 2.24 -1.85 8.83
C ILE A 69 2.65 -0.71 9.76
N GLN A 70 3.94 -0.37 9.72
CA GLN A 70 4.49 0.80 10.41
C GLN A 70 5.08 1.81 9.41
N PRO A 71 5.17 3.12 9.77
CA PRO A 71 5.79 4.14 8.91
C PRO A 71 7.21 3.78 8.45
N GLU A 72 7.99 3.11 9.30
CA GLU A 72 9.34 2.64 8.95
C GLU A 72 9.36 1.65 7.79
N ASP A 73 8.31 0.84 7.63
CA ASP A 73 8.19 -0.13 6.55
C ASP A 73 8.01 0.59 5.20
N LEU A 74 7.22 1.67 5.19
CA LEU A 74 7.02 2.53 4.02
C LEU A 74 8.30 3.28 3.62
N ILE A 75 9.10 3.71 4.62
CA ILE A 75 10.39 4.34 4.37
C ILE A 75 11.38 3.32 3.77
N LYS A 76 11.45 2.11 4.35
CA LYS A 76 12.26 1.00 3.80
C LYS A 76 11.81 0.55 2.42
N PHE A 77 10.51 0.66 2.12
CA PHE A 77 9.94 0.39 0.81
C PHE A 77 10.38 1.42 -0.25
N GLY A 78 10.73 2.64 0.17
CA GLY A 78 11.29 3.69 -0.70
C GLY A 78 10.55 5.02 -0.66
N LEU A 79 9.54 5.19 0.20
CA LEU A 79 8.90 6.49 0.39
C LEU A 79 9.77 7.39 1.26
N ILE A 80 9.78 8.69 0.94
CA ILE A 80 10.52 9.67 1.74
C ILE A 80 9.78 9.95 3.07
N PRO A 81 10.49 10.17 4.19
CA PRO A 81 9.88 10.38 5.50
C PRO A 81 8.90 11.55 5.55
N GLU A 82 9.18 12.65 4.85
CA GLU A 82 8.34 13.84 4.83
C GLU A 82 6.97 13.58 4.18
N PHE A 83 6.94 12.67 3.20
CA PHE A 83 5.71 12.27 2.54
C PHE A 83 4.88 11.33 3.41
N VAL A 84 5.53 10.33 4.02
CA VAL A 84 4.88 9.42 4.98
C VAL A 84 4.32 10.20 6.18
N GLY A 85 5.04 11.21 6.67
CA GLY A 85 4.59 12.07 7.77
C GLY A 85 3.33 12.90 7.46
N ARG A 86 3.00 13.12 6.18
CA ARG A 86 1.75 13.79 5.77
C ARG A 86 0.56 12.85 5.66
N LEU A 87 0.78 11.53 5.79
CA LEU A 87 -0.24 10.48 5.66
C LEU A 87 -0.36 9.71 6.98
N PRO A 88 -1.00 10.29 8.02
CA PRO A 88 -1.08 9.68 9.35
C PRO A 88 -2.05 8.50 9.44
N VAL A 89 -2.94 8.33 8.46
CA VAL A 89 -3.96 7.28 8.43
C VAL A 89 -3.64 6.31 7.31
N VAL A 90 -3.62 5.01 7.63
CA VAL A 90 -3.39 3.93 6.68
C VAL A 90 -4.59 2.98 6.71
N GLY A 91 -5.11 2.65 5.52
CA GLY A 91 -6.14 1.64 5.34
C GLY A 91 -5.58 0.51 4.48
N VAL A 92 -5.66 -0.72 4.98
CA VAL A 92 -5.30 -1.92 4.22
C VAL A 92 -6.57 -2.54 3.68
N LEU A 93 -6.55 -2.96 2.42
CA LEU A 93 -7.67 -3.63 1.76
C LEU A 93 -7.42 -5.12 1.70
N GLU A 94 -8.48 -5.90 1.93
CA GLU A 94 -8.48 -7.36 1.79
C GLU A 94 -8.49 -7.76 0.31
N ASP A 95 -8.00 -8.97 0.03
CA ASP A 95 -8.16 -9.58 -1.29
C ASP A 95 -9.64 -9.95 -1.51
N LEU A 96 -10.10 -9.83 -2.75
CA LEU A 96 -11.48 -10.22 -3.11
C LEU A 96 -11.60 -11.74 -3.08
N ASP A 97 -12.58 -12.24 -2.32
CA ASP A 97 -13.01 -13.63 -2.37
C ASP A 97 -14.20 -13.82 -3.32
N GLU A 98 -14.59 -15.07 -3.54
CA GLU A 98 -15.71 -15.40 -4.43
C GLU A 98 -17.02 -14.73 -3.97
N THR A 99 -17.25 -14.67 -2.66
CA THR A 99 -18.46 -14.06 -2.08
C THR A 99 -18.49 -12.56 -2.36
N ALA A 100 -17.37 -11.86 -2.18
CA ALA A 100 -17.22 -10.44 -2.50
C ALA A 100 -17.39 -10.18 -3.99
N LEU A 101 -16.87 -11.05 -4.86
CA LEU A 101 -17.06 -10.93 -6.32
C LEU A 101 -18.54 -11.08 -6.72
N ILE A 102 -19.25 -12.06 -6.15
CA ILE A 102 -20.69 -12.22 -6.36
C ILE A 102 -21.43 -10.98 -5.86
N GLU A 103 -21.08 -10.46 -4.68
CA GLU A 103 -21.71 -9.26 -4.11
C GLU A 103 -21.52 -8.04 -5.03
N ILE A 104 -20.29 -7.79 -5.49
CA ILE A 104 -19.96 -6.69 -6.41
C ILE A 104 -20.79 -6.76 -7.70
N LEU A 105 -21.07 -7.96 -8.20
CA LEU A 105 -21.85 -8.16 -9.42
C LEU A 105 -23.36 -8.07 -9.21
N THR A 106 -23.85 -8.27 -7.98
CA THR A 106 -25.27 -8.45 -7.69
C THR A 106 -25.90 -7.36 -6.82
N ARG A 107 -25.11 -6.61 -6.06
CA ARG A 107 -25.59 -5.48 -5.24
C ARG A 107 -25.27 -4.14 -5.93
N PRO A 108 -26.27 -3.24 -6.07
CA PRO A 108 -26.09 -1.92 -6.66
C PRO A 108 -25.33 -0.95 -5.75
#